data_AF-A0A2E4ECK6-F1
#
_entry.id   AF-A0A2E4ECK6-F1
#
_cell.length_a   1.000
_cell.length_b   1.000
_cell.length_c   1.000
_cell.angle_alpha   90.00
_cell.angle_beta   90.00
_cell.angle_gamma   90.00
#
_symmetry.space_group_name_H-M   'P 1'
#
loop_
_entity.id
_entity.type
_entity.pdbx_description
1 polymer ?
#
loop_
_entity_poly.entity_id
_entity_poly.type
_entity_poly.pdbx_seq_one_letter_code
_entity_poly.pdbx_strand_id
1 'polypeptide(L)'
;MNSTYHKWIDLEIVNSYFNDGGFKYLTLLPFHNTSRSLTNYGIMVSQQENIISYYVATDSPQNTNLQNELTNLGNLYFQVINNDSLFFNYTDVPFLNDTELFYFENGINPTNSSLVQQGNNVSNADVVTRRSVSFNVTLPEGSSTLEVKTKSGETMYSETISGVSNYLLKLPSLDEGLYQLWINGSLSETFFLNLQELSGNCVGVFCLNVQKLLANNPAQSQLTLNFNARSAFLEYQIVVPKKRKIEVQNLTVLGSDGNEYSGPQEKQIIGGQTAQVFTSKYALKLQANLTTAPQLKMTYANDFSNRYKQLNRDLPNPNVEELRKYKANTGSGSYLLSTIIHV
;
A
#
# COMPACT_ATOMS: atom_id res chain seq x y z
N MET A 1 27.52 -29.45 -16.05
CA MET A 1 26.59 -28.74 -16.95
C MET A 1 26.62 -27.28 -16.54
N ASN A 2 26.86 -26.35 -17.46
CA ASN A 2 26.84 -24.91 -17.16
C ASN A 2 25.44 -24.39 -17.47
N SER A 3 24.58 -24.32 -16.46
CA SER A 3 23.26 -23.69 -16.62
C SER A 3 23.43 -22.19 -16.83
N THR A 4 22.64 -21.62 -17.73
CA THR A 4 22.62 -20.17 -17.99
C THR A 4 21.29 -19.60 -17.48
N TYR A 5 21.34 -18.48 -16.77
CA TYR A 5 20.14 -17.84 -16.23
C TYR A 5 19.61 -16.79 -17.18
N HIS A 6 18.33 -16.89 -17.53
CA HIS A 6 17.63 -15.95 -18.39
C HIS A 6 16.58 -15.19 -17.59
N LYS A 7 16.53 -13.85 -17.73
CA LYS A 7 15.48 -13.06 -17.10
C LYS A 7 14.13 -13.48 -17.66
N TRP A 8 13.20 -13.77 -16.77
CA TRP A 8 11.83 -14.17 -17.10
C TRP A 8 10.85 -13.02 -16.91
N ILE A 9 10.82 -12.41 -15.74
CA ILE A 9 9.89 -11.31 -15.43
C ILE A 9 10.48 -10.38 -14.37
N ASP A 10 10.17 -9.10 -14.47
CA ASP A 10 10.37 -8.10 -13.43
C ASP A 10 9.03 -7.70 -12.79
N LEU A 11 9.04 -7.48 -11.47
CA LEU A 11 8.01 -6.75 -10.76
C LEU A 11 8.61 -5.44 -10.26
N GLU A 12 8.12 -4.32 -10.79
CA GLU A 12 8.45 -2.98 -10.32
C GLU A 12 7.42 -2.50 -9.31
N ILE A 13 7.90 -2.00 -8.17
CA ILE A 13 7.05 -1.49 -7.10
C ILE A 13 7.18 0.04 -7.07
N VAL A 14 6.07 0.75 -7.20
CA VAL A 14 6.07 2.21 -7.25
C VAL A 14 5.13 2.81 -6.22
N ASN A 15 5.50 3.99 -5.70
CA ASN A 15 4.66 4.78 -4.81
C ASN A 15 4.86 6.27 -5.12
N SER A 16 3.77 6.96 -5.44
CA SER A 16 3.83 8.39 -5.80
C SER A 16 4.21 9.33 -4.65
N TYR A 17 4.44 8.80 -3.44
CA TYR A 17 5.04 9.53 -2.32
C TYR A 17 6.52 9.85 -2.56
N PHE A 18 7.25 8.99 -3.26
CA PHE A 18 8.67 9.21 -3.57
C PHE A 18 8.83 9.93 -4.91
N ASN A 19 9.77 10.88 -4.99
CA ASN A 19 9.93 11.73 -6.17
C ASN A 19 10.45 10.97 -7.40
N ASP A 20 11.22 9.91 -7.19
CA ASP A 20 11.66 8.97 -8.22
C ASP A 20 10.60 7.88 -8.51
N GLY A 21 9.50 7.87 -7.75
CA GLY A 21 8.40 6.90 -7.85
C GLY A 21 8.73 5.52 -7.29
N GLY A 22 9.98 5.19 -7.01
CA GLY A 22 10.39 3.84 -6.59
C GLY A 22 10.06 3.55 -5.13
N PHE A 23 9.50 2.37 -4.85
CA PHE A 23 9.25 1.92 -3.47
C PHE A 23 10.01 0.63 -3.13
N LYS A 24 11.11 0.78 -2.40
CA LYS A 24 12.06 -0.30 -2.10
C LYS A 24 11.84 -1.04 -0.78
N TYR A 25 10.89 -0.60 0.03
CA TYR A 25 10.67 -1.16 1.37
C TYR A 25 9.75 -2.38 1.38
N LEU A 26 9.27 -2.82 0.20
CA LEU A 26 8.58 -4.10 0.04
C LEU A 26 9.55 -5.18 -0.43
N THR A 27 9.38 -6.37 0.14
CA THR A 27 10.12 -7.58 -0.24
C THR A 27 9.15 -8.73 -0.40
N LEU A 28 9.51 -9.72 -1.22
CA LEU A 28 8.69 -10.90 -1.46
C LEU A 28 9.32 -12.14 -0.85
N LEU A 29 8.61 -12.78 0.08
CA LEU A 29 9.03 -14.03 0.69
C LEU A 29 8.21 -15.19 0.11
N PRO A 30 8.80 -16.17 -0.58
CA PRO A 30 8.05 -17.28 -1.15
C PRO A 30 7.39 -18.13 -0.06
N PHE A 31 6.17 -18.60 -0.32
CA PHE A 31 5.54 -19.66 0.47
C PHE A 31 6.31 -20.98 0.35
N HIS A 32 6.04 -21.97 1.22
CA HIS A 32 6.77 -23.24 1.24
C HIS A 32 6.67 -23.98 -0.11
N ASN A 33 5.46 -24.08 -0.67
CA ASN A 33 5.25 -24.72 -1.97
C ASN A 33 5.95 -23.94 -3.10
N THR A 34 5.85 -22.61 -3.08
CA THR A 34 6.59 -21.73 -4.01
C THR A 34 8.09 -21.95 -3.92
N SER A 35 8.67 -22.03 -2.72
CA SER A 35 10.11 -22.23 -2.51
C SER A 35 10.61 -23.54 -3.14
N ARG A 36 9.81 -24.62 -2.99
CA ARG A 36 10.10 -25.91 -3.63
C ARG A 36 10.02 -25.79 -5.16
N SER A 37 8.99 -25.13 -5.68
CA SER A 37 8.83 -24.90 -7.12
C SER A 37 9.98 -24.07 -7.70
N LEU A 38 10.39 -22.98 -7.04
CA LEU A 38 11.54 -22.17 -7.46
C LEU A 38 12.81 -23.03 -7.56
N THR A 39 13.05 -23.91 -6.58
CA THR A 39 14.20 -24.82 -6.59
C THR A 39 14.11 -25.84 -7.73
N ASN A 40 12.96 -26.49 -7.90
CA ASN A 40 12.75 -27.54 -8.89
C ASN A 40 12.85 -27.04 -10.33
N TYR A 41 12.44 -25.79 -10.58
CA TYR A 41 12.47 -25.15 -11.90
C TYR A 41 13.70 -24.24 -12.09
N GLY A 42 14.66 -24.26 -11.16
CA GLY A 42 15.88 -23.44 -11.25
C GLY A 42 15.60 -21.94 -11.33
N ILE A 43 14.56 -21.46 -10.66
CA ILE A 43 14.15 -20.05 -10.67
C ILE A 43 14.88 -19.32 -9.54
N MET A 44 15.64 -18.29 -9.90
CA MET A 44 16.27 -17.37 -8.97
C MET A 44 15.50 -16.07 -8.89
N VAL A 45 15.41 -15.51 -7.68
CA VAL A 45 14.80 -14.20 -7.41
C VAL A 45 15.88 -13.27 -6.91
N SER A 46 15.94 -12.07 -7.47
CA SER A 46 16.87 -11.01 -7.05
C SER A 46 16.09 -9.71 -6.92
N GLN A 47 16.39 -8.92 -5.90
CA GLN A 47 15.81 -7.60 -5.72
C GLN A 47 16.90 -6.52 -5.79
N GLN A 48 16.66 -5.49 -6.57
CA GLN A 48 17.49 -4.29 -6.65
C GLN A 48 16.58 -3.07 -6.52
N GLU A 49 16.74 -2.31 -5.43
CA GLU A 49 15.86 -1.20 -5.07
C GLU A 49 14.38 -1.63 -5.10
N ASN A 50 13.59 -1.05 -6.01
CA ASN A 50 12.16 -1.28 -6.16
C ASN A 50 11.80 -2.32 -7.25
N ILE A 51 12.79 -3.01 -7.83
CA ILE A 51 12.59 -4.01 -8.89
C ILE A 51 12.95 -5.39 -8.35
N ILE A 52 12.02 -6.33 -8.47
CA ILE A 52 12.21 -7.75 -8.17
C ILE A 52 12.24 -8.53 -9.48
N SER A 53 13.39 -9.09 -9.79
CA SER A 53 13.65 -9.84 -11.02
C SER A 53 13.65 -11.34 -10.77
N TYR A 54 12.99 -12.08 -11.67
CA TYR A 54 12.97 -13.53 -11.70
C TYR A 54 13.78 -14.03 -12.88
N TYR A 55 14.66 -15.00 -12.64
CA TYR A 55 15.53 -15.62 -13.64
C TYR A 55 15.32 -17.12 -13.66
N VAL A 56 15.26 -17.73 -14.84
CA VAL A 56 15.07 -19.17 -15.01
C VAL A 56 16.37 -19.77 -15.53
N ALA A 57 16.84 -20.84 -14.88
CA ALA A 57 17.98 -21.62 -15.35
C ALA A 57 17.57 -22.44 -16.58
N THR A 58 18.41 -22.43 -17.62
CA THR A 58 18.20 -23.26 -18.80
C THR A 58 19.50 -23.95 -19.22
N ASP A 59 19.34 -25.09 -19.88
CA ASP A 59 20.46 -25.92 -20.34
C ASP A 59 20.98 -25.50 -21.73
N SER A 60 20.32 -24.56 -22.42
CA SER A 60 20.68 -24.13 -23.78
C SER A 60 20.84 -22.61 -23.88
N PRO A 61 22.03 -22.09 -24.21
CA PRO A 61 22.32 -20.65 -24.20
C PRO A 61 21.75 -19.85 -25.38
N GLN A 62 21.19 -20.48 -26.43
CA GLN A 62 20.93 -19.80 -27.71
C GLN A 62 19.46 -19.64 -28.12
N ASN A 63 18.51 -20.33 -27.50
CA ASN A 63 17.09 -20.11 -27.78
C ASN A 63 16.21 -20.76 -26.70
N THR A 64 15.86 -20.00 -25.66
CA THR A 64 15.08 -20.52 -24.54
C THR A 64 13.60 -20.29 -24.80
N ASN A 65 12.91 -21.33 -25.23
CA ASN A 65 11.46 -21.36 -25.15
C ASN A 65 11.06 -21.55 -23.67
N LEU A 66 11.07 -20.45 -22.90
CA LEU A 66 10.67 -20.43 -21.49
C LEU A 66 9.28 -21.02 -21.26
N GLN A 67 8.42 -21.02 -22.28
CA GLN A 67 7.11 -21.64 -22.22
C GLN A 67 7.21 -23.14 -21.95
N ASN A 68 8.11 -23.85 -22.62
CA ASN A 68 8.29 -25.29 -22.43
C ASN A 68 8.86 -25.59 -21.03
N GLU A 69 9.83 -24.81 -20.58
CA GLU A 69 10.46 -25.00 -19.26
C GLU A 69 9.48 -24.79 -18.11
N LEU A 70 8.48 -23.92 -18.30
CA LEU A 70 7.53 -23.52 -17.25
C LEU A 70 6.11 -24.09 -17.44
N THR A 71 5.87 -24.94 -18.46
CA THR A 71 4.51 -25.39 -18.84
C THR A 71 3.73 -26.01 -17.68
N ASN A 72 4.39 -26.80 -16.82
CA ASN A 72 3.75 -27.50 -15.69
C ASN A 72 3.87 -26.74 -14.37
N LEU A 73 4.40 -25.51 -14.39
CA LEU A 73 4.52 -24.70 -13.20
C LEU A 73 3.15 -24.09 -12.86
N GLY A 74 2.66 -24.43 -11.67
CA GLY A 74 1.46 -23.82 -11.09
C GLY A 74 1.70 -22.38 -10.63
N ASN A 75 0.71 -21.80 -9.96
CA ASN A 75 0.84 -20.47 -9.38
C ASN A 75 1.96 -20.41 -8.33
N LEU A 76 2.68 -19.30 -8.31
CA LEU A 76 3.68 -19.02 -7.27
C LEU A 76 3.12 -17.94 -6.34
N TYR A 77 3.02 -18.27 -5.05
CA TYR A 77 2.58 -17.34 -4.02
C TYR A 77 3.76 -16.81 -3.21
N PHE A 78 3.72 -15.51 -2.91
CA PHE A 78 4.71 -14.81 -2.11
C PHE A 78 4.00 -13.97 -1.04
N GLN A 79 4.52 -13.96 0.17
CA GLN A 79 4.15 -12.98 1.18
C GLN A 79 4.74 -11.63 0.76
N VAL A 80 3.93 -10.58 0.85
CA VAL A 80 4.34 -9.20 0.62
C VAL A 80 4.72 -8.60 1.96
N ILE A 81 6.02 -8.42 2.17
CA ILE A 81 6.59 -8.01 3.46
C ILE A 81 6.91 -6.52 3.41
N ASN A 82 6.30 -5.75 4.31
CA ASN A 82 6.56 -4.32 4.47
C ASN A 82 7.60 -4.05 5.55
N ASN A 83 8.71 -3.43 5.16
CA ASN A 83 9.81 -3.08 6.06
C ASN A 83 9.81 -1.60 6.48
N ASP A 84 8.78 -0.83 6.11
CA ASP A 84 8.59 0.55 6.53
C ASP A 84 7.39 0.71 7.47
N SER A 85 7.66 1.03 8.74
CA SER A 85 6.63 1.23 9.76
C SER A 85 5.71 2.41 9.47
N LEU A 86 6.11 3.35 8.61
CA LEU A 86 5.34 4.54 8.25
C LEU A 86 4.55 4.38 6.96
N PHE A 87 4.63 3.21 6.31
CA PHE A 87 3.96 2.91 5.04
C PHE A 87 2.49 3.37 5.01
N PHE A 88 1.69 3.00 6.01
CA PHE A 88 0.27 3.32 6.07
C PHE A 88 -0.01 4.82 6.33
N ASN A 89 0.97 5.57 6.85
CA ASN A 89 0.83 7.00 7.07
C ASN A 89 0.91 7.76 5.75
N TYR A 90 1.88 7.44 4.90
CA TYR A 90 2.06 8.18 3.64
C TYR A 90 1.40 7.52 2.42
N THR A 91 0.97 6.26 2.52
CA THR A 91 0.34 5.54 1.41
C THR A 91 -1.17 5.55 1.52
N ASP A 92 -1.86 5.81 0.41
CA ASP A 92 -3.31 5.88 0.31
C ASP A 92 -3.94 4.50 0.17
N VAL A 93 -3.82 3.70 1.23
CA VAL A 93 -4.40 2.35 1.34
C VAL A 93 -5.20 2.22 2.64
N PRO A 94 -6.16 1.26 2.71
CA PRO A 94 -6.84 0.95 3.95
C PRO A 94 -5.88 0.40 5.01
N PHE A 95 -6.20 0.66 6.27
CA PHE A 95 -5.63 -0.10 7.37
C PHE A 95 -6.28 -1.47 7.40
N LEU A 96 -5.47 -2.51 7.40
CA LEU A 96 -5.91 -3.91 7.45
C LEU A 96 -6.11 -4.33 8.91
N ASN A 97 -7.13 -5.15 9.16
CA ASN A 97 -7.24 -5.89 10.42
C ASN A 97 -6.50 -7.24 10.36
N ASP A 98 -6.46 -7.98 11.46
CA ASP A 98 -5.70 -9.24 11.58
C ASP A 98 -6.17 -10.38 10.64
N THR A 99 -7.33 -10.22 10.02
CA THR A 99 -7.92 -11.15 9.06
C THR A 99 -7.96 -10.61 7.64
N GLU A 100 -7.36 -9.45 7.37
CA GLU A 100 -7.32 -8.85 6.04
C GLU A 100 -5.91 -8.85 5.47
N LEU A 101 -5.80 -8.98 4.15
CA LEU A 101 -4.55 -8.86 3.42
C LEU A 101 -4.81 -8.26 2.04
N PHE A 102 -3.82 -7.57 1.47
CA PHE A 102 -3.87 -7.25 0.06
C PHE A 102 -3.60 -8.50 -0.79
N TYR A 103 -4.32 -8.67 -1.89
CA TYR A 103 -4.08 -9.72 -2.87
C TYR A 103 -3.73 -9.10 -4.23
N PHE A 104 -2.56 -9.45 -4.73
CA PHE A 104 -2.05 -8.99 -6.02
C PHE A 104 -1.85 -10.19 -6.95
N GLU A 105 -2.24 -10.06 -8.22
CA GLU A 105 -2.08 -11.10 -9.23
C GLU A 105 -1.90 -10.49 -10.62
N ASN A 106 -0.98 -11.02 -11.42
CA ASN A 106 -0.85 -10.59 -12.81
C ASN A 106 -2.13 -10.87 -13.62
N GLY A 107 -2.54 -9.91 -14.44
CA GLY A 107 -3.78 -9.98 -15.21
C GLY A 107 -5.05 -9.94 -14.35
N ILE A 108 -4.97 -9.45 -13.11
CA ILE A 108 -6.17 -9.15 -12.31
C ILE A 108 -6.84 -7.85 -12.76
N ASN A 109 -6.04 -6.92 -13.29
CA ASN A 109 -6.51 -5.63 -13.77
C ASN A 109 -7.22 -5.79 -15.13
N PRO A 110 -8.45 -5.29 -15.28
CA PRO A 110 -9.23 -5.50 -16.51
C PRO A 110 -8.77 -4.63 -17.69
N THR A 111 -8.03 -3.55 -17.43
CA THR A 111 -7.63 -2.58 -18.47
C THR A 111 -6.14 -2.59 -18.78
N ASN A 112 -5.30 -3.05 -17.86
CA ASN A 112 -3.85 -3.14 -18.07
C ASN A 112 -3.27 -4.39 -17.42
N SER A 113 -2.92 -5.39 -18.22
CA SER A 113 -2.40 -6.67 -17.73
C SER A 113 -1.06 -6.57 -16.99
N SER A 114 -0.30 -5.47 -17.16
CA SER A 114 0.97 -5.24 -16.43
C SER A 114 0.76 -4.89 -14.97
N LEU A 115 -0.42 -4.37 -14.61
CA LEU A 115 -0.75 -4.06 -13.23
C LEU A 115 -1.19 -5.32 -12.48
N VAL A 116 -0.64 -5.49 -11.27
CA VAL A 116 -0.94 -6.63 -10.41
C VAL A 116 -2.03 -6.34 -9.38
N GLN A 117 -2.54 -5.11 -9.37
CA GLN A 117 -3.69 -4.64 -8.59
C GLN A 117 -4.89 -4.33 -9.50
N GLN A 118 -6.11 -4.36 -8.97
CA GLN A 118 -7.35 -4.25 -9.76
C GLN A 118 -7.54 -2.88 -10.43
N GLY A 119 -7.07 -1.81 -9.78
CA GLY A 119 -7.17 -0.44 -10.28
C GLY A 119 -5.84 0.12 -10.78
N ASN A 120 -5.79 1.44 -10.98
CA ASN A 120 -4.53 2.12 -11.32
C ASN A 120 -3.54 2.17 -10.15
N ASN A 121 -4.06 2.13 -8.92
CA ASN A 121 -3.29 2.07 -7.67
C ASN A 121 -3.98 1.09 -6.71
N VAL A 122 -3.23 0.58 -5.73
CA VAL A 122 -3.76 -0.29 -4.67
C VAL A 122 -4.85 0.44 -3.88
N SER A 123 -5.93 -0.27 -3.55
CA SER A 123 -7.10 0.27 -2.88
C SER A 123 -7.84 -0.80 -2.07
N ASN A 124 -9.02 -0.46 -1.53
CA ASN A 124 -9.91 -1.43 -0.87
C ASN A 124 -10.34 -2.58 -1.79
N ALA A 125 -10.34 -2.39 -3.11
CA ALA A 125 -10.69 -3.46 -4.04
C ALA A 125 -9.70 -4.63 -3.99
N ASP A 126 -8.46 -4.36 -3.58
CA ASP A 126 -7.39 -5.35 -3.51
C ASP A 126 -7.34 -6.09 -2.16
N VAL A 127 -8.25 -5.77 -1.22
CA VAL A 127 -8.31 -6.42 0.09
C VAL A 127 -9.16 -7.69 0.02
N VAL A 128 -8.65 -8.77 0.61
CA VAL A 128 -9.36 -10.04 0.79
C VAL A 128 -9.25 -10.54 2.22
N THR A 129 -10.20 -11.37 2.63
CA THR A 129 -10.14 -12.05 3.93
C THR A 129 -9.05 -13.13 3.90
N ARG A 130 -8.27 -13.26 4.97
CA ARG A 130 -7.36 -14.36 5.23
C ARG A 130 -8.08 -15.43 6.05
N ARG A 131 -8.06 -16.68 5.58
CA ARG A 131 -8.59 -17.83 6.32
C ARG A 131 -7.54 -18.94 6.42
N SER A 132 -7.43 -19.54 7.60
CA SER A 132 -6.69 -20.78 7.77
C SER A 132 -7.53 -21.98 7.29
N VAL A 133 -6.93 -23.18 7.31
CA VAL A 133 -7.59 -24.46 6.96
C VAL A 133 -8.89 -24.71 7.72
N SER A 134 -9.07 -24.10 8.89
CA SER A 134 -10.28 -24.26 9.70
C SER A 134 -10.74 -22.93 10.24
N PHE A 135 -11.99 -22.55 9.93
CA PHE A 135 -12.56 -21.29 10.38
C PHE A 135 -14.07 -21.37 10.55
N ASN A 136 -14.60 -20.46 11.35
CA ASN A 136 -16.03 -20.38 11.65
C ASN A 136 -16.76 -19.60 10.54
N VAL A 137 -17.92 -20.13 10.15
CA VAL A 137 -18.84 -19.53 9.19
C VAL A 137 -20.20 -19.33 9.86
N THR A 138 -20.72 -18.10 9.80
CA THR A 138 -22.07 -17.81 10.26
C THR A 138 -23.08 -18.21 9.20
N LEU A 139 -24.05 -19.05 9.58
CA LEU A 139 -25.09 -19.55 8.70
C LEU A 139 -26.45 -18.91 9.03
N PRO A 140 -27.29 -18.62 8.02
CA PRO A 140 -28.66 -18.19 8.26
C PRO A 140 -29.48 -19.29 8.93
N GLU A 141 -30.61 -18.91 9.54
CA GLU A 141 -31.51 -19.85 10.19
C GLU A 141 -32.04 -20.91 9.21
N GLY A 142 -32.17 -22.15 9.69
CA GLY A 142 -32.69 -23.28 8.92
C GLY A 142 -31.59 -24.13 8.30
N SER A 143 -31.83 -24.56 7.06
CA SER A 143 -30.88 -25.35 6.27
C SER A 143 -30.11 -24.43 5.33
N SER A 144 -28.79 -24.56 5.32
CA SER A 144 -27.89 -23.80 4.46
C SER A 144 -27.02 -24.72 3.62
N THR A 145 -26.91 -24.43 2.32
CA THR A 145 -25.92 -25.04 1.42
C THR A 145 -24.67 -24.17 1.41
N LEU A 146 -23.55 -24.73 1.84
CA LEU A 146 -22.24 -24.08 1.85
C LEU A 146 -21.39 -24.66 0.71
N GLU A 147 -20.84 -23.79 -0.13
CA GLU A 147 -19.90 -24.18 -1.18
C GLU A 147 -18.62 -23.35 -1.10
N VAL A 148 -17.47 -23.99 -1.33
CA VAL A 148 -16.20 -23.29 -1.59
C VAL A 148 -15.85 -23.48 -3.05
N LYS A 149 -15.66 -22.38 -3.77
CA LYS A 149 -15.38 -22.37 -5.20
C LYS A 149 -14.06 -21.69 -5.52
N THR A 150 -13.41 -22.10 -6.59
CA THR A 150 -12.31 -21.34 -7.19
C THR A 150 -12.86 -20.09 -7.88
N LYS A 151 -11.97 -19.16 -8.27
CA LYS A 151 -12.36 -17.96 -9.03
C LYS A 151 -12.96 -18.28 -10.42
N SER A 152 -12.66 -19.46 -10.99
CA SER A 152 -13.29 -19.92 -12.25
C SER A 152 -14.69 -20.49 -12.04
N GLY A 153 -15.15 -20.63 -10.79
CA GLY A 153 -16.46 -21.17 -10.44
C GLY A 153 -16.48 -22.68 -10.18
N GLU A 154 -15.32 -23.35 -10.21
CA GLU A 154 -15.23 -24.78 -9.89
C GLU A 154 -15.49 -25.00 -8.40
N THR A 155 -16.44 -25.88 -8.07
CA THR A 155 -16.77 -26.22 -6.68
C THR A 155 -15.76 -27.23 -6.12
N MET A 156 -15.01 -26.80 -5.10
CA MET A 156 -13.99 -27.60 -4.40
C MET A 156 -14.51 -28.25 -3.12
N TYR A 157 -15.58 -27.69 -2.55
CA TYR A 157 -16.26 -28.19 -1.36
C TYR A 157 -17.75 -27.87 -1.44
N SER A 158 -18.60 -28.79 -0.99
CA SER A 158 -20.05 -28.56 -0.89
C SER A 158 -20.65 -29.40 0.24
N GLU A 159 -21.47 -28.76 1.09
CA GLU A 159 -22.18 -29.44 2.18
C GLU A 159 -23.48 -28.73 2.51
N THR A 160 -24.51 -29.50 2.87
CA THR A 160 -25.77 -28.97 3.41
C THR A 160 -25.79 -29.13 4.92
N ILE A 161 -25.94 -28.02 5.63
CA ILE A 161 -25.83 -27.92 7.08
C ILE A 161 -27.19 -27.44 7.63
N SER A 162 -27.66 -28.01 8.73
CA SER A 162 -28.95 -27.65 9.34
C SER A 162 -28.85 -27.57 10.86
N GLY A 163 -29.59 -26.63 11.45
CA GLY A 163 -29.75 -26.55 12.92
C GLY A 163 -28.55 -25.95 13.67
N VAL A 164 -27.59 -25.33 12.97
CA VAL A 164 -26.47 -24.61 13.56
C VAL A 164 -26.30 -23.24 12.91
N SER A 165 -26.08 -22.20 13.72
CA SER A 165 -25.86 -20.82 13.26
C SER A 165 -24.38 -20.48 13.07
N ASN A 166 -23.48 -21.26 13.68
CA ASN A 166 -22.04 -21.12 13.53
C ASN A 166 -21.41 -22.48 13.25
N TYR A 167 -20.81 -22.62 12.07
CA TYR A 167 -20.26 -23.87 11.57
C TYR A 167 -18.74 -23.78 11.44
N LEU A 168 -18.02 -24.76 12.00
CA LEU A 168 -16.58 -24.86 11.83
C LEU A 168 -16.27 -25.56 10.51
N LEU A 169 -16.01 -24.78 9.46
CA LEU A 169 -15.58 -25.28 8.16
C LEU A 169 -14.13 -25.76 8.25
N LYS A 170 -13.84 -26.94 7.67
CA LYS A 170 -12.49 -27.51 7.58
C LYS A 170 -12.17 -27.88 6.14
N LEU A 171 -11.05 -27.38 5.63
CA LEU A 171 -10.62 -27.52 4.22
C LEU A 171 -9.25 -28.18 4.09
N PRO A 172 -9.01 -29.37 4.71
CA PRO A 172 -7.66 -29.94 4.81
C PRO A 172 -7.05 -30.39 3.48
N SER A 173 -7.87 -30.54 2.43
CA SER A 173 -7.44 -31.01 1.11
C SER A 173 -7.21 -29.90 0.08
N LEU A 174 -7.39 -28.64 0.47
CA LEU A 174 -7.21 -27.51 -0.44
C LEU A 174 -5.80 -26.92 -0.31
N ASP A 175 -5.24 -26.52 -1.45
CA ASP A 175 -3.97 -25.83 -1.54
C ASP A 175 -4.10 -24.34 -1.17
N GLU A 176 -2.97 -23.67 -0.97
CA GLU A 176 -2.94 -22.21 -0.81
C GLU A 176 -3.45 -21.52 -2.06
N GLY A 177 -4.33 -20.53 -1.88
CA GLY A 177 -4.90 -19.84 -3.03
C GLY A 177 -6.12 -19.00 -2.70
N LEU A 178 -6.65 -18.36 -3.75
CA LEU A 178 -7.83 -17.52 -3.66
C LEU A 178 -9.10 -18.35 -3.94
N TYR A 179 -10.03 -18.33 -3.00
CA TYR A 179 -11.30 -19.05 -3.05
C TYR A 179 -12.48 -18.12 -2.76
N GLN A 180 -13.68 -18.61 -3.06
CA GLN A 180 -14.93 -17.95 -2.80
C GLN A 180 -15.81 -18.82 -1.92
N LEU A 181 -16.34 -18.25 -0.84
CA LEU A 181 -17.34 -18.87 0.01
C LEU A 181 -18.73 -18.47 -0.48
N TRP A 182 -19.56 -19.45 -0.80
CA TRP A 182 -20.93 -19.28 -1.23
C TRP A 182 -21.88 -19.92 -0.21
N ILE A 183 -22.93 -19.21 0.16
CA ILE A 183 -23.98 -19.68 1.08
C ILE A 183 -25.32 -19.52 0.37
N ASN A 184 -26.06 -20.62 0.21
CA ASN A 184 -27.36 -20.67 -0.48
C ASN A 184 -27.30 -20.03 -1.88
N GLY A 185 -26.22 -20.28 -2.63
CA GLY A 185 -26.03 -19.76 -3.97
C GLY A 185 -25.64 -18.28 -4.05
N SER A 186 -25.42 -17.60 -2.92
CA SER A 186 -24.93 -16.21 -2.87
C SER A 186 -23.47 -16.16 -2.43
N LEU A 187 -22.65 -15.34 -3.10
CA LEU A 187 -21.27 -15.09 -2.69
C LEU A 187 -21.26 -14.38 -1.34
N SER A 188 -20.71 -15.04 -0.32
CA SER A 188 -20.54 -14.48 1.02
C SER A 188 -19.24 -13.71 1.13
N GLU A 189 -18.11 -14.31 0.71
CA GLU A 189 -16.81 -13.65 0.72
C GLU A 189 -15.84 -14.26 -0.30
N THR A 190 -14.83 -13.49 -0.67
CA THR A 190 -13.63 -13.99 -1.35
C THR A 190 -12.49 -13.97 -0.34
N PHE A 191 -11.77 -15.08 -0.21
CA PHE A 191 -10.74 -15.24 0.80
C PHE A 191 -9.48 -15.92 0.24
N PHE A 192 -8.33 -15.58 0.81
CA PHE A 192 -7.10 -16.30 0.60
C PHE A 192 -6.96 -17.38 1.68
N LEU A 193 -6.89 -18.64 1.26
CA LEU A 193 -6.61 -19.78 2.12
C LEU A 193 -5.09 -19.86 2.38
N ASN A 194 -4.68 -19.66 3.62
CA ASN A 194 -3.28 -19.79 4.03
C ASN A 194 -3.05 -21.12 4.76
N LEU A 195 -2.04 -21.88 4.35
CA LEU A 195 -1.66 -23.15 4.98
C LEU A 195 -0.49 -22.98 5.96
N GLN A 196 0.25 -21.88 5.84
CA GLN A 196 1.35 -21.53 6.75
C GLN A 196 1.08 -20.23 7.52
N GLU A 197 1.88 -20.04 8.58
CA GLU A 197 1.93 -18.78 9.31
C GLU A 197 2.54 -17.67 8.44
N LEU A 198 1.98 -16.46 8.55
CA LEU A 198 2.49 -15.29 7.86
C LEU A 198 3.46 -14.53 8.76
N SER A 199 4.46 -13.91 8.16
CA SER A 199 5.39 -13.03 8.87
C SER A 199 4.63 -11.85 9.51
N GLY A 200 5.09 -11.36 10.67
CA GLY A 200 4.37 -10.34 11.43
C GLY A 200 4.18 -8.99 10.71
N ASN A 201 5.01 -8.68 9.72
CA ASN A 201 4.92 -7.50 8.85
C ASN A 201 4.45 -7.84 7.42
N CYS A 202 3.80 -8.98 7.24
CA CYS A 202 3.13 -9.33 6.00
C CYS A 202 1.88 -8.46 5.82
N VAL A 203 1.83 -7.71 4.72
CA VAL A 203 0.69 -6.84 4.37
C VAL A 203 -0.17 -7.42 3.26
N GLY A 204 0.27 -8.49 2.60
CA GLY A 204 -0.41 -9.03 1.43
C GLY A 204 0.18 -10.33 0.89
N VAL A 205 -0.44 -10.82 -0.18
CA VAL A 205 0.02 -11.95 -0.98
C VAL A 205 0.13 -11.52 -2.43
N PHE A 206 1.25 -11.84 -3.05
CA PHE A 206 1.44 -11.73 -4.49
C PHE A 206 1.37 -13.13 -5.11
N CYS A 207 0.46 -13.29 -6.07
CA CYS A 207 0.29 -14.49 -6.88
C CYS A 207 0.85 -14.23 -8.28
N LEU A 208 1.90 -14.97 -8.65
CA LEU A 208 2.37 -15.05 -10.01
C LEU A 208 1.64 -16.22 -10.70
N ASN A 209 0.61 -15.88 -11.47
CA ASN A 209 -0.09 -16.81 -12.35
C ASN A 209 0.75 -17.06 -13.60
N VAL A 210 1.55 -18.14 -13.54
CA VAL A 210 2.51 -18.53 -14.57
C VAL A 210 1.81 -18.80 -15.90
N GLN A 211 0.69 -19.51 -15.88
CA GLN A 211 -0.05 -19.85 -17.10
C GLN A 211 -0.55 -18.62 -17.84
N LYS A 212 -1.03 -17.59 -17.11
CA LYS A 212 -1.39 -16.30 -17.72
C LYS A 212 -0.19 -15.58 -18.32
N LEU A 213 0.98 -15.62 -17.66
CA LEU A 213 2.20 -15.03 -18.22
C LEU A 213 2.67 -15.76 -19.47
N LEU A 214 2.54 -17.09 -19.52
CA LEU A 214 2.94 -17.88 -20.68
C LEU A 214 1.98 -17.73 -21.86
N ALA A 215 0.68 -17.51 -21.59
CA ALA A 215 -0.33 -17.28 -22.62
C ALA A 215 -0.22 -15.90 -23.28
N ASN A 216 0.19 -14.88 -22.50
CA ASN A 216 0.50 -13.56 -23.02
C ASN A 216 1.94 -13.59 -23.57
N ASN A 217 2.10 -13.57 -24.91
CA ASN A 217 3.38 -13.50 -25.62
C ASN A 217 4.51 -12.75 -24.86
N PRO A 218 5.81 -13.11 -25.05
CA PRO A 218 6.96 -12.68 -24.22
C PRO A 218 7.25 -11.16 -24.15
N ALA A 219 6.41 -10.32 -24.75
CA ALA A 219 6.46 -8.86 -24.63
C ALA A 219 6.13 -8.36 -23.21
N GLN A 220 5.47 -9.16 -22.37
CA GLN A 220 5.14 -8.76 -21.00
C GLN A 220 6.18 -9.25 -19.99
N SER A 221 7.40 -8.75 -20.11
CA SER A 221 8.51 -9.05 -19.18
C SER A 221 8.51 -8.16 -17.93
N GLN A 222 7.54 -7.26 -17.78
CA GLN A 222 7.47 -6.29 -16.68
C GLN A 222 6.04 -6.20 -16.14
N LEU A 223 5.92 -6.39 -14.84
CA LEU A 223 4.74 -6.16 -14.01
C LEU A 223 4.98 -4.94 -13.14
N THR A 224 3.91 -4.28 -12.71
CA THR A 224 3.98 -3.11 -11.84
C THR A 224 2.95 -3.18 -10.73
N LEU A 225 3.38 -2.88 -9.51
CA LEU A 225 2.54 -2.67 -8.33
C LEU A 225 2.55 -1.19 -7.96
N ASN A 226 1.41 -0.51 -8.12
CA ASN A 226 1.33 0.94 -7.92
C ASN A 226 0.64 1.31 -6.61
N PHE A 227 1.32 2.07 -5.78
CA PHE A 227 0.75 2.76 -4.63
C PHE A 227 0.60 4.26 -4.91
N ASN A 228 -0.42 4.88 -4.32
CA ASN A 228 -0.60 6.32 -4.39
C ASN A 228 -0.27 6.97 -3.03
N ALA A 229 0.30 8.16 -3.05
CA ALA A 229 0.48 8.97 -1.87
C ALA A 229 -0.86 9.38 -1.25
N ARG A 230 -0.95 9.26 0.07
CA ARG A 230 -2.05 9.78 0.88
C ARG A 230 -2.14 11.28 0.73
N SER A 231 -3.35 11.81 0.79
CA SER A 231 -3.58 13.25 0.87
C SER A 231 -3.91 13.67 2.30
N ALA A 232 -3.31 14.77 2.77
CA ALA A 232 -3.57 15.33 4.09
C ALA A 232 -3.57 16.86 4.06
N PHE A 233 -4.29 17.47 4.99
CA PHE A 233 -4.14 18.89 5.29
C PHE A 233 -2.79 19.12 5.96
N LEU A 234 -2.08 20.17 5.54
CA LEU A 234 -0.78 20.54 6.13
C LEU A 234 -0.98 21.74 7.04
N GLU A 235 -0.52 21.65 8.29
CA GLU A 235 -0.66 22.68 9.31
C GLU A 235 0.71 23.12 9.83
N TYR A 236 1.00 24.42 9.71
CA TYR A 236 2.18 25.04 10.30
C TYR A 236 1.79 25.88 11.51
N GLN A 237 2.38 25.57 12.66
CA GLN A 237 2.15 26.26 13.92
C GLN A 237 3.35 27.16 14.23
N ILE A 238 3.22 28.45 13.92
CA ILE A 238 4.31 29.41 14.01
C ILE A 238 4.37 30.00 15.42
N VAL A 239 5.46 29.75 16.14
CA VAL A 239 5.70 30.27 17.49
C VAL A 239 6.75 31.37 17.41
N VAL A 240 6.36 32.58 17.80
CA VAL A 240 7.26 33.73 17.94
C VAL A 240 7.60 33.90 19.44
N PRO A 241 8.84 33.60 19.87
CA PRO A 241 9.19 33.66 21.28
C PRO A 241 9.12 35.09 21.82
N LYS A 242 8.43 35.30 22.96
CA LYS A 242 8.33 36.63 23.63
C LYS A 242 9.70 37.29 23.88
N LYS A 243 10.74 36.49 24.12
CA LYS A 243 12.13 36.97 24.32
C LYS A 243 12.70 37.74 23.13
N ARG A 244 12.12 37.60 21.92
CA ARG A 244 12.60 38.33 20.74
C ARG A 244 12.28 39.81 20.76
N LYS A 245 11.31 40.27 21.57
CA LYS A 245 10.93 41.69 21.67
C LYS A 245 10.64 42.29 20.28
N ILE A 246 9.74 41.61 19.56
CA ILE A 246 9.27 42.01 18.24
C ILE A 246 7.75 42.06 18.20
N GLU A 247 7.23 43.00 17.43
CA GLU A 247 5.81 43.12 17.09
C GLU A 247 5.61 42.65 15.64
N VAL A 248 4.77 41.62 15.45
CA VAL A 248 4.47 41.07 14.13
C VAL A 248 3.32 41.86 13.51
N GLN A 249 3.58 42.48 12.36
CA GLN A 249 2.59 43.27 11.61
C GLN A 249 1.83 42.42 10.58
N ASN A 250 2.55 41.52 9.91
CA ASN A 250 1.97 40.62 8.93
C ASN A 250 2.69 39.27 8.99
N LEU A 251 1.91 38.19 8.91
CA LEU A 251 2.40 36.82 8.89
C LEU A 251 1.57 36.02 7.89
N THR A 252 2.22 35.49 6.87
CA THR A 252 1.57 34.66 5.86
C THR A 252 2.41 33.44 5.51
N VAL A 253 1.73 32.36 5.12
CA VAL A 253 2.36 31.19 4.50
C VAL A 253 1.96 31.15 3.04
N LEU A 254 2.97 31.13 2.17
CA LEU A 254 2.80 30.88 0.74
C LEU A 254 3.10 29.40 0.50
N GLY A 255 2.13 28.64 -0.01
CA GLY A 255 2.37 27.25 -0.36
C GLY A 255 3.23 27.10 -1.60
N SER A 256 3.84 25.93 -1.71
CA SER A 256 4.50 25.47 -2.94
C SER A 256 3.48 25.38 -4.07
N ASP A 257 3.91 25.68 -5.30
CA ASP A 257 3.13 25.45 -6.53
C ASP A 257 1.71 26.03 -6.52
N GLY A 258 1.53 27.17 -5.84
CA GLY A 258 0.24 27.86 -5.74
C GLY A 258 -0.72 27.32 -4.69
N ASN A 259 -0.28 26.39 -3.84
CA ASN A 259 -1.10 25.87 -2.74
C ASN A 259 -1.47 27.00 -1.76
N GLU A 260 -2.76 27.12 -1.48
CA GLU A 260 -3.28 28.17 -0.61
C GLU A 260 -3.37 27.70 0.84
N TYR A 261 -3.05 28.61 1.76
CA TYR A 261 -3.20 28.41 3.21
C TYR A 261 -4.23 29.36 3.79
N SER A 262 -4.97 28.88 4.78
CA SER A 262 -5.86 29.65 5.65
C SER A 262 -5.12 30.03 6.94
N GLY A 263 -5.54 31.12 7.58
CA GLY A 263 -4.89 31.67 8.78
C GLY A 263 -4.26 33.05 8.55
N PRO A 264 -3.51 33.59 9.53
CA PRO A 264 -3.20 32.95 10.81
C PRO A 264 -4.43 32.82 11.73
N GLN A 265 -4.48 31.74 12.51
CA GLN A 265 -5.39 31.59 13.66
C GLN A 265 -4.57 31.42 14.93
N GLU A 266 -4.85 32.21 15.96
CA GLU A 266 -4.19 32.06 17.25
C GLU A 266 -4.70 30.81 17.98
N LYS A 267 -3.80 29.89 18.34
CA LYS A 267 -4.12 28.67 19.12
C LYS A 267 -3.10 28.43 20.21
N GLN A 268 -3.55 27.91 21.35
CA GLN A 268 -2.64 27.33 22.33
C GLN A 268 -2.17 25.95 21.84
N ILE A 269 -0.87 25.73 21.94
CA ILE A 269 -0.21 24.48 21.57
C ILE A 269 0.37 23.79 22.82
N ILE A 270 0.84 22.55 22.65
CA ILE A 270 1.44 21.76 23.74
C ILE A 270 2.56 22.57 24.42
N GLY A 271 2.58 22.53 25.75
CA GLY A 271 3.51 23.33 26.57
C GLY A 271 3.04 24.76 26.90
N GLY A 272 1.75 25.07 26.65
CA GLY A 272 1.13 26.34 27.06
C GLY A 272 1.58 27.55 26.24
N GLN A 273 2.24 27.32 25.10
CA GLN A 273 2.65 28.38 24.18
C GLN A 273 1.49 28.75 23.25
N THR A 274 1.49 29.99 22.78
CA THR A 274 0.55 30.45 21.76
C THR A 274 1.25 30.43 20.40
N ALA A 275 0.60 29.84 19.40
CA ALA A 275 1.08 29.78 18.02
C ALA A 275 0.08 30.45 17.06
N GLN A 276 0.62 31.03 15.99
CA GLN A 276 -0.15 31.46 14.82
C GLN A 276 -0.21 30.29 13.84
N VAL A 277 -1.40 29.76 13.63
CA VAL A 277 -1.61 28.50 12.90
C VAL A 277 -2.11 28.77 11.50
N PHE A 278 -1.44 28.13 10.53
CA PHE A 278 -1.82 28.13 9.12
C PHE A 278 -2.14 26.71 8.68
N THR A 279 -3.24 26.52 7.95
CA THR A 279 -3.64 25.20 7.43
C THR A 279 -3.91 25.29 5.94
N SER A 280 -3.42 24.33 5.16
CA SER A 280 -3.71 24.27 3.73
C SER A 280 -5.23 24.29 3.49
N LYS A 281 -5.70 24.98 2.45
CA LYS A 281 -7.14 25.05 2.16
C LYS A 281 -7.72 23.72 1.67
N TYR A 282 -6.87 22.89 1.06
CA TYR A 282 -7.22 21.58 0.54
C TYR A 282 -6.23 20.54 1.07
N ALA A 283 -6.64 19.27 1.03
CA ALA A 283 -5.73 18.16 1.28
C ALA A 283 -4.73 18.06 0.12
N LEU A 284 -3.45 17.97 0.46
CA LEU A 284 -2.35 17.88 -0.49
C LEU A 284 -1.75 16.48 -0.46
N LYS A 285 -1.33 15.96 -1.61
CA LYS A 285 -0.60 14.70 -1.67
C LYS A 285 0.70 14.83 -0.88
N LEU A 286 0.96 13.85 -0.02
CA LEU A 286 2.22 13.77 0.72
C LEU A 286 3.37 13.44 -0.21
N GLN A 287 4.55 13.96 0.11
CA GLN A 287 5.79 13.72 -0.62
C GLN A 287 6.91 13.45 0.36
N ALA A 288 7.82 12.55 0.01
CA ALA A 288 9.02 12.26 0.80
C ALA A 288 9.92 13.50 0.90
N ASN A 289 10.07 14.21 -0.22
CA ASN A 289 10.83 15.45 -0.31
C ASN A 289 10.05 16.47 -1.14
N LEU A 290 9.88 17.68 -0.62
CA LEU A 290 9.27 18.77 -1.36
C LEU A 290 10.19 19.23 -2.49
N THR A 291 9.67 19.33 -3.71
CA THR A 291 10.40 19.94 -4.83
C THR A 291 10.59 21.44 -4.61
N THR A 292 9.57 22.10 -4.07
CA THR A 292 9.58 23.51 -3.67
C THR A 292 9.06 23.59 -2.24
N ALA A 293 9.73 24.33 -1.35
CA ALA A 293 9.28 24.50 0.03
C ALA A 293 8.23 25.62 0.14
N PRO A 294 7.19 25.47 0.98
CA PRO A 294 6.33 26.58 1.36
C PRO A 294 7.15 27.65 2.09
N GLN A 295 6.77 28.92 1.95
CA GLN A 295 7.50 30.03 2.55
C GLN A 295 6.68 30.74 3.61
N LEU A 296 7.27 30.88 4.80
CA LEU A 296 6.82 31.82 5.81
C LEU A 296 7.32 33.22 5.46
N LYS A 297 6.40 34.17 5.31
CA LYS A 297 6.71 35.59 5.17
C LYS A 297 6.22 36.35 6.40
N MET A 298 7.14 37.03 7.06
CA MET A 298 6.87 37.80 8.27
C MET A 298 7.40 39.23 8.12
N THR A 299 6.54 40.21 8.37
CA THR A 299 6.92 41.61 8.55
C THR A 299 6.80 41.95 10.02
N TYR A 300 7.86 42.46 10.62
CA TYR A 300 7.92 42.76 12.04
C TYR A 300 8.69 44.05 12.33
N ALA A 301 8.41 44.67 13.47
CA ALA A 301 9.20 45.75 14.05
C ALA A 301 9.87 45.26 15.33
N ASN A 302 11.04 45.80 15.66
CA ASN A 302 11.64 45.57 16.97
C ASN A 302 11.00 46.53 17.97
N ASP A 303 10.84 46.14 19.23
CA ASP A 303 10.27 47.01 20.27
C ASP A 303 11.05 48.33 20.46
N PHE A 304 12.29 48.37 19.96
CA PHE A 304 13.20 49.53 20.02
C PHE A 304 13.31 50.30 18.70
N SER A 305 12.56 49.95 17.65
CA SER A 305 12.63 50.60 16.34
C SER A 305 11.35 50.45 15.52
N ASN A 306 10.84 51.58 15.01
CA ASN A 306 9.69 51.62 14.09
C ASN A 306 10.04 51.20 12.65
N ARG A 307 11.25 50.72 12.38
CA ARG A 307 11.64 50.22 11.05
C ARG A 307 11.15 48.79 10.89
N TYR A 308 10.33 48.57 9.87
CA TYR A 308 9.90 47.23 9.50
C TYR A 308 11.04 46.41 8.90
N LYS A 309 11.13 45.17 9.34
CA LYS A 309 12.01 44.13 8.82
C LYS A 309 11.17 43.02 8.21
N GLN A 310 11.76 42.33 7.25
CA GLN A 310 11.17 41.16 6.61
C GLN A 310 11.97 39.92 6.95
N LEU A 311 11.27 38.82 7.21
CA LEU A 311 11.80 37.48 7.30
C LEU A 311 11.08 36.63 6.27
N ASN A 312 11.86 36.00 5.41
CA ASN A 312 11.40 34.93 4.52
C ASN A 312 12.11 33.65 4.95
N ARG A 313 11.36 32.59 5.23
CA ARG A 313 11.92 31.32 5.68
C ARG A 313 11.19 30.17 5.01
N ASP A 314 11.97 29.25 4.45
CA ASP A 314 11.43 28.00 3.93
C ASP A 314 10.93 27.13 5.09
N LEU A 315 9.72 26.60 4.91
CA LEU A 315 9.08 25.71 5.86
C LEU A 315 9.46 24.26 5.55
N PRO A 316 9.70 23.44 6.58
CA PRO A 316 10.11 22.06 6.40
C PRO A 316 8.98 21.21 5.84
N ASN A 317 9.34 20.08 5.24
CA ASN A 317 8.38 19.04 4.88
C ASN A 317 7.75 18.45 6.16
N PRO A 318 6.42 18.39 6.29
CA PRO A 318 5.78 17.81 7.46
C PRO A 318 6.15 16.33 7.68
N ASN A 319 6.45 15.96 8.92
CA ASN A 319 6.82 14.58 9.28
C ASN A 319 5.57 13.68 9.27
N VAL A 320 5.59 12.63 8.45
CA VAL A 320 4.47 11.67 8.31
C VAL A 320 4.19 10.84 9.57
N GLU A 321 5.11 10.83 10.55
CA GLU A 321 4.85 10.29 11.90
C GLU A 321 3.73 11.04 12.64
N GLU A 322 3.56 12.33 12.36
CA GLU A 322 2.58 13.21 13.01
C GLU A 322 1.18 13.13 12.36
N LEU A 323 0.94 12.14 11.50
CA LEU A 323 -0.32 11.98 10.80
C LEU A 323 -1.44 11.61 11.78
N ARG A 324 -2.49 12.43 11.77
CA ARG A 324 -3.68 12.19 12.60
C ARG A 324 -4.96 12.31 11.79
N LYS A 325 -5.98 11.56 12.22
CA LYS A 325 -7.34 11.69 11.69
C LYS A 325 -7.86 13.10 11.97
N TYR A 326 -8.47 13.70 10.95
CA TYR A 326 -8.97 15.06 10.94
C TYR A 326 -10.39 15.07 10.38
N LYS A 327 -11.30 15.73 11.10
CA LYS A 327 -12.65 16.00 10.60
C LYS A 327 -12.66 17.45 10.11
N ALA A 328 -12.53 17.63 8.80
CA ALA A 328 -12.94 18.88 8.19
C ALA A 328 -14.47 19.00 8.33
N ASN A 329 -15.00 20.22 8.35
CA ASN A 329 -16.45 20.50 8.48
C ASN A 329 -17.33 19.87 7.37
N THR A 330 -16.75 19.12 6.42
CA THR A 330 -17.38 18.50 5.25
C THR A 330 -17.60 16.98 5.35
N GLY A 331 -17.34 16.35 6.50
CA GLY A 331 -17.94 15.04 6.82
C GLY A 331 -17.27 13.77 6.28
N SER A 332 -16.21 13.86 5.46
CA SER A 332 -15.37 12.71 5.10
C SER A 332 -14.10 12.69 5.95
N GLY A 333 -13.73 11.51 6.48
CA GLY A 333 -12.51 11.34 7.27
C GLY A 333 -11.29 11.81 6.49
N SER A 334 -10.68 12.89 6.95
CA SER A 334 -9.48 13.50 6.35
C SER A 334 -8.28 13.25 7.25
N TYR A 335 -7.08 13.59 6.79
CA TYR A 335 -5.87 13.53 7.60
C TYR A 335 -5.26 14.92 7.76
N LEU A 336 -4.54 15.13 8.86
CA LEU A 336 -3.81 16.37 9.15
C LEU A 336 -2.38 16.02 9.54
N LEU A 337 -1.42 16.77 9.02
CA LEU A 337 -0.03 16.79 9.47
C LEU A 337 0.29 18.16 10.04
N SER A 338 0.76 18.20 11.27
CA SER A 338 1.08 19.44 11.98
C SER A 338 2.59 19.56 12.20
N THR A 339 3.14 20.75 12.04
CA THR A 339 4.55 21.03 12.29
C THR A 339 4.72 22.34 13.04
N ILE A 340 5.46 22.30 14.15
CA ILE A 340 5.74 23.48 14.99
C ILE A 340 7.01 24.16 14.49
N ILE A 341 6.93 25.47 14.25
CA ILE A 341 8.03 26.28 13.74
C ILE A 341 8.34 27.39 14.73
N HIS A 342 9.52 27.32 15.34
CA HIS A 342 10.03 28.42 16.14
C HIS A 342 10.76 29.43 15.27
N VAL A 343 10.24 30.66 15.26
CA VAL A 343 10.77 31.75 14.44
C VAL A 343 11.91 32.44 15.13
#